data_AF-A0A975SHG8-F1
#
_entry.id   AF-A0A975SHG8-F1
#
_cell.length_a   1.000
_cell.length_b   1.000
_cell.length_c   1.000
_cell.angle_alpha   90.00
_cell.angle_beta   90.00
_cell.angle_gamma   90.00
#
_symmetry.space_group_name_H-M   'P 1'
#
loop_
_entity.id
_entity.type
_entity.pdbx_description
1 polymer ?
#
loop_
_entity_poly.entity_id
_entity_poly.type
_entity_poly.pdbx_seq_one_letter_code
_entity_poly.pdbx_strand_id
1 'polypeptide(L)'
;MKARKKWMIWLIVGVTALVVTGLVITVVVLAQNNSKLLAAASTSPASSSPSDSSAPASTPSAGPTTRSSPSAPGSTAPTSQPSSGTASTLAVTSFSVMPTTVTCSTGAPGTSGFQSTPLHITWTSTGGKEAWIGVDASDAQAAPYAGPLAPGSGSFDDLVYGCPDNHSYTITIVA
;
A
#
# COMPACT_ATOMS: atom_id res chain seq x y z
N MET A 1 -17.33 -55.62 3.36
CA MET A 1 -17.16 -54.27 3.97
C MET A 1 -15.77 -54.01 4.59
N LYS A 2 -14.92 -55.01 4.88
CA LYS A 2 -13.59 -54.82 5.50
C LYS A 2 -12.51 -54.19 4.58
N ALA A 3 -12.62 -54.33 3.26
CA ALA A 3 -11.63 -53.81 2.31
C ALA A 3 -11.62 -52.26 2.20
N ARG A 4 -12.81 -51.63 2.31
CA ARG A 4 -12.95 -50.16 2.19
C ARG A 4 -12.33 -49.41 3.37
N LYS A 5 -12.34 -50.01 4.57
CA LYS A 5 -11.78 -49.41 5.78
C LYS A 5 -10.24 -49.35 5.75
N LYS A 6 -9.58 -50.36 5.15
CA LYS A 6 -8.12 -50.35 4.97
C LYS A 6 -7.70 -49.27 3.98
N TRP A 7 -8.45 -49.08 2.90
CA TRP A 7 -8.15 -48.06 1.88
C TRP A 7 -8.26 -46.62 2.43
N MET A 8 -9.26 -46.37 3.27
CA MET A 8 -9.45 -45.06 3.91
C MET A 8 -8.31 -44.70 4.88
N ILE A 9 -7.73 -45.67 5.59
CA ILE A 9 -6.60 -45.45 6.50
C ILE A 9 -5.35 -45.03 5.71
N TRP A 10 -5.08 -45.65 4.56
CA TRP A 10 -3.95 -45.29 3.71
C TRP A 10 -4.05 -43.87 3.15
N LEU A 11 -5.27 -43.42 2.79
CA LEU A 11 -5.48 -42.04 2.34
C LEU A 11 -5.21 -41.02 3.44
N ILE A 12 -5.67 -41.28 4.66
CA ILE A 12 -5.45 -40.36 5.79
C ILE A 12 -3.94 -40.25 6.10
N VAL A 13 -3.22 -41.38 6.12
CA VAL A 13 -1.77 -41.38 6.36
C VAL A 13 -1.02 -40.60 5.26
N GLY A 14 -1.42 -40.77 4.00
CA GLY A 14 -0.83 -40.04 2.87
C GLY A 14 -1.04 -38.53 2.96
N VAL A 15 -2.27 -38.09 3.27
CA VAL A 15 -2.59 -36.66 3.42
C VAL A 15 -1.83 -36.05 4.60
N THR A 16 -1.80 -36.72 5.76
CA THR A 16 -1.09 -36.22 6.93
C THR A 16 0.42 -36.08 6.68
N ALA A 17 1.04 -37.07 6.00
CA ALA A 17 2.45 -36.99 5.65
C ALA A 17 2.76 -35.82 4.71
N LEU A 18 1.87 -35.53 3.77
CA LEU A 18 2.03 -34.42 2.82
C LEU A 18 1.91 -33.06 3.51
N VAL A 19 0.97 -32.90 4.45
CA VAL A 19 0.83 -31.67 5.25
C VAL A 19 2.06 -31.41 6.13
N VAL A 20 2.57 -32.44 6.80
CA VAL A 20 3.78 -32.31 7.64
C VAL A 20 4.99 -31.93 6.79
N THR A 21 5.16 -32.54 5.62
CA THR A 21 6.26 -32.23 4.70
C THR A 21 6.17 -30.78 4.21
N GLY A 22 4.98 -30.30 3.84
CA GLY A 22 4.76 -28.92 3.44
C GLY A 22 5.12 -27.92 4.54
N LEU A 23 4.70 -28.19 5.79
CA LEU A 23 5.01 -27.33 6.93
C LEU A 23 6.53 -27.20 7.16
N VAL A 24 7.27 -28.31 7.09
CA VAL A 24 8.73 -28.32 7.26
C VAL A 24 9.41 -27.49 6.18
N ILE A 25 8.98 -27.62 4.92
CA ILE A 25 9.53 -26.82 3.80
C ILE A 25 9.30 -25.33 4.05
N THR A 26 8.09 -24.93 4.43
CA THR A 26 7.76 -23.52 4.70
C THR A 26 8.63 -22.94 5.82
N VAL A 27 8.83 -23.68 6.91
CA VAL A 27 9.68 -23.26 8.05
C VAL A 27 11.14 -23.10 7.61
N VAL A 28 11.67 -24.02 6.80
CA VAL A 28 13.05 -23.95 6.29
C VAL A 28 13.26 -22.75 5.38
N VAL A 29 12.31 -22.45 4.47
CA VAL A 29 12.39 -21.28 3.59
C VAL A 29 12.36 -19.98 4.39
N LEU A 30 11.48 -19.89 5.40
CA LEU A 30 11.38 -18.71 6.26
C LEU A 30 12.65 -18.48 7.09
N ALA A 31 13.28 -19.55 7.59
CA ALA A 31 14.54 -19.48 8.32
C ALA A 31 15.72 -19.05 7.44
N GLN A 32 15.77 -19.50 6.17
CA GLN A 32 16.82 -19.10 5.23
C GLN A 32 16.70 -17.63 4.80
N ASN A 33 15.48 -17.10 4.64
CA ASN A 33 15.26 -15.71 4.28
C ASN A 33 15.70 -14.72 5.37
N ASN A 34 15.62 -15.12 6.65
CA ASN A 34 16.07 -14.27 7.76
C ASN A 34 17.61 -14.19 7.90
N SER A 35 18.37 -15.05 7.21
CA SER A 35 19.84 -15.06 7.30
C SER A 35 20.52 -14.05 6.37
N LYS A 36 19.77 -13.34 5.50
CA LYS A 36 20.32 -12.36 4.55
C LYS A 36 20.25 -10.89 4.99
N LEU A 37 19.77 -10.58 6.19
CA LEU A 37 19.54 -9.20 6.66
C LEU A 37 20.65 -8.60 7.57
N LEU A 38 21.82 -9.25 7.70
CA LEU A 38 22.94 -8.74 8.49
C LEU A 38 24.24 -8.64 7.66
N ALA A 39 24.23 -7.81 6.63
CA ALA A 39 25.46 -7.33 5.99
C ALA A 39 25.19 -6.03 5.20
N ALA A 40 24.97 -4.92 5.90
CA ALA A 40 25.15 -3.59 5.31
C ALA A 40 26.23 -2.87 6.11
N ALA A 41 27.44 -2.94 5.56
CA ALA A 41 28.64 -2.34 6.09
C ALA A 41 28.52 -0.81 6.15
N SER A 42 28.98 -0.28 7.27
CA SER A 42 29.26 1.13 7.50
C SER A 42 30.25 1.63 6.46
N THR A 43 29.81 2.51 5.56
CA THR A 43 30.70 3.33 4.73
C THR A 43 30.35 4.79 4.99
N SER A 44 31.26 5.46 5.70
CA SER A 44 31.25 6.90 5.93
C SER A 44 31.73 7.60 4.65
N PRO A 45 30.92 8.45 3.99
CA PRO A 45 31.43 9.25 2.90
C PRO A 45 32.15 10.50 3.44
N ALA A 46 33.35 10.70 2.89
CA ALA A 46 34.24 11.81 3.18
C ALA A 46 33.60 13.18 2.87
N SER A 47 33.80 14.10 3.79
CA SER A 47 33.46 15.52 3.67
C SER A 47 34.41 16.19 2.68
N SER A 48 33.86 16.74 1.59
CA SER A 48 34.50 17.82 0.84
C SER A 48 33.42 18.65 0.16
N SER A 49 33.22 19.87 0.66
CA SER A 49 32.40 20.88 0.00
C SER A 49 33.21 22.16 -0.12
N PRO A 50 33.47 22.66 -1.34
CA PRO A 50 34.18 23.91 -1.57
C PRO A 50 33.27 25.12 -1.26
N SER A 51 33.91 26.18 -0.77
CA SER A 51 33.32 27.51 -0.68
C SER A 51 33.02 28.04 -2.07
N ASP A 52 31.84 28.62 -2.26
CA ASP A 52 31.71 29.78 -3.15
C ASP A 52 30.66 30.76 -2.65
N SER A 53 31.11 32.02 -2.72
CA SER A 53 30.48 33.26 -2.31
C SER A 53 29.41 33.69 -3.31
N SER A 54 28.31 34.28 -2.84
CA SER A 54 27.74 35.55 -3.34
C SER A 54 26.38 35.85 -2.69
N ALA A 55 26.30 37.01 -2.04
CA ALA A 55 25.05 37.66 -1.64
C ALA A 55 24.27 38.14 -2.89
N PRO A 56 22.94 38.36 -2.77
CA PRO A 56 22.51 39.74 -2.52
C PRO A 56 21.32 39.89 -1.55
N ALA A 57 21.24 41.09 -1.00
CA ALA A 57 20.16 41.60 -0.17
C ALA A 57 18.88 41.85 -0.98
N SER A 58 17.71 41.68 -0.35
CA SER A 58 16.66 42.70 -0.25
C SER A 58 15.46 42.20 0.56
N THR A 59 15.12 42.96 1.60
CA THR A 59 13.86 42.94 2.34
C THR A 59 12.72 43.47 1.46
N PRO A 60 11.47 43.01 1.61
CA PRO A 60 10.50 43.89 2.28
C PRO A 60 9.50 43.18 3.21
N SER A 61 9.03 43.98 4.16
CA SER A 61 7.99 43.73 5.15
C SER A 61 6.59 43.85 4.55
N ALA A 62 5.70 42.88 4.87
CA ALA A 62 4.24 43.00 4.82
C ALA A 62 3.72 42.02 5.91
N GLY A 63 3.16 42.48 7.02
CA GLY A 63 1.79 42.97 7.16
C GLY A 63 0.88 41.82 7.65
N PRO A 64 0.33 41.84 8.88
CA PRO A 64 -0.51 40.75 9.37
C PRO A 64 -1.93 40.90 8.79
N THR A 65 -2.29 40.03 7.85
CA THR A 65 -3.68 39.96 7.35
C THR A 65 -4.47 38.96 8.18
N THR A 66 -5.58 39.47 8.71
CA THR A 66 -6.53 38.82 9.61
C THR A 66 -7.25 37.61 8.98
N ARG A 67 -7.30 36.55 9.79
CA ARG A 67 -8.31 35.47 9.89
C ARG A 67 -9.59 35.68 9.06
N SER A 68 -9.84 34.78 8.10
CA SER A 68 -11.18 34.50 7.57
C SER A 68 -11.50 33.03 7.78
N SER A 69 -12.65 32.78 8.40
CA SER A 69 -13.24 31.47 8.68
C SER A 69 -13.57 30.73 7.39
N PRO A 70 -13.24 29.43 7.24
CA PRO A 70 -13.88 28.62 6.21
C PRO A 70 -15.30 28.31 6.65
N SER A 71 -16.26 28.77 5.84
CA SER A 71 -17.65 28.30 5.86
C SER A 71 -17.70 26.80 5.56
N ALA A 72 -18.69 26.14 6.14
CA ALA A 72 -19.01 24.73 5.94
C ALA A 72 -18.98 24.30 4.46
N PRO A 73 -18.51 23.08 4.13
CA PRO A 73 -18.60 22.56 2.77
C PRO A 73 -20.07 22.29 2.44
N GLY A 74 -20.62 23.13 1.56
CA GLY A 74 -21.84 22.86 0.85
C GLY A 74 -21.66 21.62 -0.03
N SER A 75 -22.64 20.73 0.04
CA SER A 75 -22.80 19.59 -0.85
C SER A 75 -22.95 20.08 -2.29
N THR A 76 -21.87 20.04 -3.07
CA THR A 76 -21.93 20.20 -4.52
C THR A 76 -22.16 18.84 -5.16
N ALA A 77 -23.37 18.67 -5.70
CA ALA A 77 -23.71 17.58 -6.59
C ALA A 77 -22.74 17.53 -7.79
N PRO A 78 -22.35 16.34 -8.27
CA PRO A 78 -21.43 16.22 -9.40
C PRO A 78 -22.08 16.74 -10.68
N THR A 79 -21.45 17.75 -11.29
CA THR A 79 -21.75 18.22 -12.64
C THR A 79 -21.36 17.14 -13.64
N SER A 80 -22.35 16.60 -14.36
CA SER A 80 -22.19 15.69 -15.48
C SER A 80 -21.62 16.43 -16.69
N GLN A 81 -20.35 16.16 -17.03
CA GLN A 81 -19.72 16.60 -18.27
C GLN A 81 -20.13 15.69 -19.46
N PRO A 82 -20.35 16.22 -20.69
CA PRO A 82 -20.83 15.42 -21.82
C PRO A 82 -19.75 14.48 -22.40
N SER A 83 -20.18 13.25 -22.73
CA SER A 83 -19.42 12.20 -23.42
C SER A 83 -18.78 12.67 -24.73
N SER A 84 -17.49 12.36 -24.92
CA SER A 84 -16.82 12.37 -26.21
C SER A 84 -16.07 11.04 -26.43
N GLY A 85 -16.52 10.26 -27.41
CA GLY A 85 -15.71 9.28 -28.15
C GLY A 85 -15.50 7.89 -27.52
N THR A 86 -16.03 6.86 -28.20
CA THR A 86 -15.72 5.43 -27.96
C THR A 86 -14.30 5.11 -28.41
N ALA A 87 -13.30 5.45 -27.60
CA ALA A 87 -12.03 4.73 -27.56
C ALA A 87 -12.18 3.54 -26.60
N SER A 88 -11.32 2.52 -26.67
CA SER A 88 -11.28 1.48 -25.63
C SER A 88 -10.80 2.15 -24.33
N THR A 89 -11.72 2.69 -23.55
CA THR A 89 -11.43 3.61 -22.44
C THR A 89 -10.95 2.80 -21.23
N LEU A 90 -9.65 2.53 -21.20
CA LEU A 90 -8.96 2.16 -19.98
C LEU A 90 -9.11 3.32 -18.99
N ALA A 91 -9.86 3.12 -17.91
CA ALA A 91 -10.13 4.18 -16.95
C ALA A 91 -10.40 3.63 -15.55
N VAL A 92 -10.00 4.38 -14.54
CA VAL A 92 -10.48 4.23 -13.16
C VAL A 92 -11.73 5.10 -13.04
N THR A 93 -12.87 4.48 -12.75
CA THR A 93 -14.16 5.17 -12.61
C THR A 93 -14.44 5.57 -11.16
N SER A 94 -13.91 4.83 -10.19
CA SER A 94 -13.92 5.23 -8.78
C SER A 94 -12.74 4.64 -8.02
N PHE A 95 -12.29 5.34 -6.99
CA PHE A 95 -11.25 4.91 -6.07
C PHE A 95 -11.55 5.49 -4.68
N SER A 96 -11.48 4.65 -3.65
CA SER A 96 -11.76 5.05 -2.27
C SER A 96 -10.89 4.26 -1.29
N VAL A 97 -10.46 4.92 -0.22
CA VAL A 97 -9.68 4.34 0.88
C VAL A 97 -10.38 4.66 2.18
N MET A 98 -10.61 3.66 3.03
CA MET A 98 -11.25 3.80 4.33
C MET A 98 -10.42 3.16 5.45
N PRO A 99 -10.31 3.79 6.63
CA PRO A 99 -10.71 5.16 6.95
C PRO A 99 -9.86 6.20 6.21
N THR A 100 -10.44 7.39 5.94
CA THR A 100 -9.72 8.53 5.35
C THR A 100 -8.88 9.31 6.36
N THR A 101 -9.15 9.11 7.64
CA THR A 101 -8.41 9.72 8.75
C THR A 101 -8.02 8.65 9.74
N VAL A 102 -6.72 8.53 10.01
CA VAL A 102 -6.16 7.63 11.00
C VAL A 102 -5.63 8.46 12.17
N THR A 103 -6.01 8.10 13.40
CA THR A 103 -5.47 8.74 14.59
C THR A 103 -4.30 7.92 15.10
N CYS A 104 -3.09 8.45 14.95
CA CYS A 104 -1.87 7.85 15.46
C CYS A 104 -1.75 8.15 16.97
N SER A 105 -2.12 7.19 17.82
CA SER A 105 -1.74 7.26 19.23
C SER A 105 -0.29 6.80 19.38
N THR A 106 0.52 7.59 20.10
CA THR A 106 1.73 7.04 20.71
C THR A 106 1.29 5.92 21.63
N GLY A 107 1.93 4.75 21.56
CA GLY A 107 1.64 3.63 22.46
C GLY A 107 1.63 4.07 23.92
N ALA A 108 0.99 3.27 24.78
CA ALA A 108 1.04 3.48 26.22
C ALA A 108 2.51 3.57 26.70
N PRO A 109 2.81 4.31 27.78
CA PRO A 109 4.16 4.35 28.34
C PRO A 109 4.68 2.92 28.57
N GLY A 110 5.78 2.55 27.91
CA GLY A 110 6.39 1.22 28.00
C GLY A 110 6.05 0.26 26.85
N THR A 111 5.16 0.62 25.92
CA THR A 111 4.99 -0.10 24.64
C THR A 111 5.69 0.65 23.52
N SER A 112 6.68 0.03 22.88
CA SER A 112 7.33 0.57 21.69
C SER A 112 6.44 0.39 20.46
N GLY A 113 6.07 1.48 19.80
CA GLY A 113 5.42 1.46 18.49
C GLY A 113 4.24 2.41 18.37
N PHE A 114 3.95 2.84 17.14
CA PHE A 114 2.68 3.45 16.78
C PHE A 114 1.67 2.37 16.45
N GLN A 115 0.39 2.63 16.70
CA GLN A 115 -0.68 1.72 16.31
C GLN A 115 -0.86 1.75 14.78
N SER A 116 -0.73 0.59 14.16
CA SER A 116 -1.09 0.35 12.77
C SER A 116 -2.60 0.29 12.61
N THR A 117 -3.14 0.89 11.55
CA THR A 117 -4.58 0.88 11.24
C THR A 117 -4.82 0.16 9.92
N PRO A 118 -5.68 -0.88 9.87
CA PRO A 118 -6.02 -1.53 8.61
C PRO A 118 -6.80 -0.56 7.73
N LEU A 119 -6.50 -0.59 6.43
CA LEU A 119 -7.15 0.21 5.40
C LEU A 119 -7.88 -0.70 4.43
N HIS A 120 -9.09 -0.30 4.08
CA HIS A 120 -9.95 -0.91 3.08
C HIS A 120 -9.94 -0.03 1.83
N ILE A 121 -9.38 -0.56 0.75
CA ILE A 121 -9.34 0.10 -0.56
C ILE A 121 -10.44 -0.49 -1.43
N THR A 122 -11.19 0.36 -2.13
CA THR A 122 -12.10 -0.06 -3.20
C THR A 122 -11.84 0.71 -4.46
N TRP A 123 -12.07 0.04 -5.60
CA TRP A 123 -11.99 0.69 -6.90
C TRP A 123 -13.01 0.12 -7.86
N THR A 124 -13.32 0.90 -8.89
CA THR A 124 -13.98 0.46 -10.11
C THR A 124 -13.20 0.97 -11.30
N SER A 125 -13.09 0.14 -12.34
CA SER A 125 -12.35 0.44 -13.56
C SER A 125 -13.03 -0.17 -14.79
N THR A 126 -12.71 0.35 -15.96
CA THR A 126 -13.15 -0.16 -17.27
C THR A 126 -11.96 -0.41 -18.15
N GLY A 127 -12.04 -1.43 -19.02
CA GLY A 127 -11.04 -1.69 -20.05
C GLY A 127 -9.71 -2.30 -19.58
N GLY A 128 -9.51 -2.47 -18.27
CA GLY A 128 -8.33 -3.12 -17.70
C GLY A 128 -8.40 -4.64 -17.68
N LYS A 129 -7.23 -5.30 -17.70
CA LYS A 129 -7.04 -6.74 -17.43
C LYS A 129 -6.47 -7.00 -16.05
N GLU A 130 -5.72 -6.06 -15.50
CA GLU A 130 -5.14 -6.17 -14.16
C GLU A 130 -5.17 -4.82 -13.44
N ALA A 131 -5.19 -4.87 -12.12
CA ALA A 131 -5.04 -3.71 -11.26
C ALA A 131 -3.87 -3.92 -10.28
N TRP A 132 -3.18 -2.83 -9.97
CA TRP A 132 -2.04 -2.80 -9.06
C TRP A 132 -2.24 -1.69 -8.02
N ILE A 133 -1.95 -1.97 -6.76
CA ILE A 133 -2.01 -1.02 -5.65
C ILE A 133 -0.58 -0.66 -5.24
N GLY A 134 -0.29 0.63 -5.14
CA GLY A 134 0.99 1.17 -4.70
C GLY A 134 0.84 2.03 -3.45
N VAL A 135 1.90 2.05 -2.64
CA VAL A 135 2.05 2.94 -1.48
C VAL A 135 3.27 3.82 -1.75
N ASP A 136 3.08 5.13 -1.70
CA ASP A 136 4.11 6.13 -2.00
C ASP A 136 4.78 5.97 -3.37
N ALA A 137 4.02 5.43 -4.32
CA ALA A 137 4.43 5.23 -5.69
C ALA A 137 3.48 5.95 -6.64
N SER A 138 4.03 6.68 -7.61
CA SER A 138 3.24 7.29 -8.70
C SER A 138 2.78 6.27 -9.74
N ASP A 139 3.45 5.12 -9.81
CA ASP A 139 3.08 4.00 -10.65
C ASP A 139 3.12 2.70 -9.83
N ALA A 140 1.93 2.20 -9.50
CA ALA A 140 1.77 0.97 -8.76
C ALA A 140 2.20 -0.28 -9.54
N GLN A 141 2.26 -0.24 -10.87
CA GLN A 141 2.76 -1.37 -11.65
C GLN A 141 4.30 -1.50 -11.51
N ALA A 142 5.01 -0.37 -11.49
CA ALA A 142 6.46 -0.34 -11.36
C ALA A 142 6.95 -0.62 -9.92
N ALA A 143 6.18 -0.20 -8.91
CA ALA A 143 6.47 -0.42 -7.50
C ALA A 143 5.22 -0.93 -6.75
N PRO A 144 4.81 -2.20 -6.99
CA PRO A 144 3.58 -2.72 -6.43
C PRO A 144 3.71 -3.01 -4.94
N TYR A 145 2.73 -2.52 -4.18
CA TYR A 145 2.45 -3.07 -2.86
C TYR A 145 1.63 -4.37 -2.99
N ALA A 146 0.60 -4.35 -3.84
CA ALA A 146 -0.24 -5.51 -4.12
C ALA A 146 -0.61 -5.58 -5.61
N GLY A 147 -0.64 -6.79 -6.15
CA GLY A 147 -1.07 -7.08 -7.52
C GLY A 147 -0.31 -8.27 -8.13
N PRO A 148 -0.76 -8.75 -9.31
CA PRO A 148 -1.92 -8.27 -10.07
C PRO A 148 -3.25 -8.66 -9.41
N LEU A 149 -4.22 -7.74 -9.40
CA LEU A 149 -5.58 -7.94 -8.91
C LEU A 149 -6.55 -8.08 -10.08
N ALA A 150 -7.71 -8.68 -9.82
CA ALA A 150 -8.75 -8.89 -10.83
C ALA A 150 -9.18 -7.55 -11.48
N PRO A 151 -9.48 -7.54 -12.78
CA PRO A 151 -9.89 -6.34 -13.48
C PRO A 151 -11.27 -5.86 -13.07
N GLY A 152 -11.59 -4.63 -13.46
CA GLY A 152 -12.91 -4.05 -13.25
C GLY A 152 -13.02 -3.47 -11.85
N SER A 153 -13.86 -4.08 -11.01
CA SER A 153 -14.12 -3.59 -9.65
C SER A 153 -13.55 -4.55 -8.62
N GLY A 154 -12.94 -4.01 -7.56
CA GLY A 154 -12.35 -4.82 -6.52
C GLY A 154 -12.24 -4.10 -5.18
N SER A 155 -11.86 -4.87 -4.17
CA SER A 155 -11.52 -4.39 -2.84
C SER A 155 -10.23 -5.03 -2.35
N PHE A 156 -9.53 -4.35 -1.44
CA PHE A 156 -8.30 -4.84 -0.82
C PHE A 156 -8.22 -4.37 0.64
N ASP A 157 -8.07 -5.33 1.56
CA ASP A 157 -8.19 -5.14 3.01
C ASP A 157 -6.88 -5.33 3.78
N ASP A 158 -5.85 -5.87 3.11
CA ASP A 158 -4.57 -6.24 3.73
C ASP A 158 -3.54 -5.09 3.67
N LEU A 159 -4.04 -3.86 3.53
CA LEU A 159 -3.20 -2.67 3.54
C LEU A 159 -3.16 -2.12 4.96
N VAL A 160 -1.97 -1.89 5.48
CA VAL A 160 -1.80 -1.37 6.83
C VAL A 160 -1.19 0.02 6.76
N TYR A 161 -1.86 0.99 7.37
CA TYR A 161 -1.33 2.35 7.54
C TYR A 161 -0.23 2.36 8.60
N GLY A 162 0.96 2.81 8.21
CA GLY A 162 2.10 3.02 9.09
C GLY A 162 2.11 4.44 9.66
N CYS A 163 1.71 4.59 10.93
CA CYS A 163 1.94 5.85 11.64
C CYS A 163 3.45 6.07 11.90
N PRO A 164 3.95 7.34 11.93
CA PRO A 164 3.21 8.60 11.87
C PRO A 164 3.17 9.26 10.48
N ASP A 165 3.72 8.60 9.46
CA ASP A 165 3.96 9.21 8.16
C ASP A 165 2.67 9.37 7.36
N ASN A 166 2.59 10.41 6.52
CA ASN A 166 1.51 10.53 5.55
C ASN A 166 1.86 9.70 4.32
N HIS A 167 0.95 8.84 3.90
CA HIS A 167 1.14 7.98 2.73
C HIS A 167 0.20 8.38 1.59
N SER A 168 0.66 8.19 0.36
CA SER A 168 -0.16 8.28 -0.85
C SER A 168 -0.46 6.89 -1.39
N TYR A 169 -1.72 6.65 -1.76
CA TYR A 169 -2.19 5.37 -2.28
C TYR A 169 -2.59 5.53 -3.74
N THR A 170 -1.99 4.71 -4.59
CA THR A 170 -2.17 4.79 -6.05
C THR A 170 -2.72 3.48 -6.57
N ILE A 171 -3.61 3.57 -7.56
CA ILE A 171 -4.04 2.41 -8.35
C ILE A 171 -3.62 2.58 -9.81
N THR A 172 -2.93 1.58 -10.36
CA THR A 172 -2.61 1.50 -11.79
C THR A 172 -3.44 0.39 -12.42
N ILE A 173 -4.16 0.71 -13.51
CA ILE A 173 -4.91 -0.26 -14.31
C ILE A 173 -4.15 -0.47 -15.62
N VAL A 174 -3.96 -1.73 -16.01
CA VAL A 174 -3.25 -2.12 -17.23
C VAL A 174 -4.15 -2.95 -18.13
N ALA A 175 -3.96 -2.84 -19.45
CA ALA A 175 -4.79 -3.47 -20.48
C ALA A 175 -4.23 -4.80 -21.01
#